data_AF-A0A7F8RSY5-F1
#
_entry.id   AF-A0A7F8RSY5-F1
#
_cell.length_a   1.000
_cell.length_b   1.000
_cell.length_c   1.000
_cell.angle_alpha   90.00
_cell.angle_beta   90.00
_cell.angle_gamma   90.00
#
_symmetry.space_group_name_H-M   'P 1'
#
loop_
_entity.id
_entity.type
_entity.pdbx_description
1 polymer ?
#
loop_
_entity_poly.entity_id
_entity_poly.type
_entity_poly.pdbx_seq_one_letter_code
_entity_poly.pdbx_strand_id
1 'polypeptide(L)'
;MQCSGSDLLSSASGSIAGNRILIDEHMPCVPSIAHSRTSLGLPLAEVARHLQEKAISIWESENFFLDLEPLPGAVEAVKQMANLENTDVFICTSPTKMYKYCPYEKYAWVEKHFGSDFLDHIVLATDKTVVSADLLIDDRPDITGAEPNPSWEHILFTACHNRHVQLQPPGRRLHSWADDWKAILDSKRPR
;
A
#
# COMPACT_ATOMS: atom_id res chain seq x y z
N MET A 1 -25.41 33.30 -27.13
CA MET A 1 -24.32 32.36 -27.49
C MET A 1 -24.54 31.09 -26.70
N GLN A 2 -25.08 30.06 -27.35
CA GLN A 2 -25.17 28.71 -26.80
C GLN A 2 -23.90 27.97 -27.21
N CYS A 3 -23.09 27.54 -26.24
CA CYS A 3 -22.06 26.53 -26.49
C CYS A 3 -22.76 25.17 -26.39
N SER A 4 -22.88 24.48 -27.53
CA SER A 4 -23.37 23.09 -27.61
C SER A 4 -22.37 22.16 -26.93
N GLY A 5 -22.81 21.50 -25.86
CA GLY A 5 -22.03 20.55 -25.07
C GLY A 5 -21.93 19.16 -25.70
N SER A 6 -21.36 19.05 -26.89
CA SER A 6 -21.18 17.75 -27.58
C SER A 6 -19.72 17.35 -27.85
N ASP A 7 -18.73 18.18 -27.52
CA ASP A 7 -17.33 17.96 -27.95
C ASP A 7 -16.33 17.70 -26.79
N LEU A 8 -16.77 17.14 -25.66
CA LEU A 8 -15.87 16.84 -24.52
C LEU A 8 -15.75 15.35 -24.12
N LEU A 9 -16.21 14.42 -24.96
CA LEU A 9 -16.15 12.97 -24.66
C LEU A 9 -15.41 12.12 -25.72
N SER A 10 -14.38 12.66 -26.38
CA SER A 10 -13.67 11.91 -27.44
C SER A 10 -12.12 11.85 -27.31
N SER A 11 -11.52 12.10 -26.15
CA SER A 11 -10.05 12.04 -26.06
C SER A 11 -9.47 11.58 -24.71
N ALA A 12 -10.09 10.59 -24.05
CA ALA A 12 -9.49 9.92 -22.89
C ALA A 12 -9.26 8.41 -23.08
N SER A 13 -9.22 7.93 -24.33
CA SER A 13 -8.76 6.58 -24.69
C SER A 13 -7.35 6.61 -25.26
N GLY A 14 -6.47 7.42 -24.64
CA GLY A 14 -5.04 7.19 -24.72
C GLY A 14 -4.70 6.06 -23.76
N SER A 15 -4.74 4.81 -24.25
CA SER A 15 -4.11 3.69 -23.55
C SER A 15 -2.62 4.01 -23.46
N ILE A 16 -2.18 4.60 -22.35
CA ILE A 16 -0.76 4.71 -22.05
C ILE A 16 -0.30 3.27 -21.91
N ALA A 17 0.46 2.77 -22.88
CA ALA A 17 0.90 1.39 -22.97
C ALA A 17 2.02 1.10 -21.96
N GLY A 18 1.76 1.44 -20.69
CA GLY A 18 2.69 1.31 -19.58
C GLY A 18 2.04 0.65 -18.39
N ASN A 19 2.86 0.00 -17.58
CA ASN A 19 2.40 -0.69 -16.38
C ASN A 19 1.97 0.33 -15.34
N ARG A 20 0.76 0.20 -14.80
CA ARG A 20 0.33 0.92 -13.61
C ARG A 20 0.55 0.06 -12.38
N ILE A 21 1.24 0.60 -11.38
CA ILE A 21 1.66 -0.12 -10.19
C ILE A 21 1.16 0.61 -8.96
N LEU A 22 0.43 -0.10 -8.11
CA LEU A 22 0.06 0.35 -6.78
C LEU A 22 1.05 -0.23 -5.77
N ILE A 23 1.56 0.61 -4.88
CA ILE A 23 2.44 0.20 -3.79
C ILE A 23 1.79 0.65 -2.50
N ASP A 24 1.55 -0.28 -1.58
CA ASP A 24 1.20 0.10 -0.23
C ASP A 24 2.43 0.65 0.48
N GLU A 25 2.31 1.85 1.04
CA GLU A 25 3.33 2.40 1.92
C GLU A 25 3.43 1.49 3.16
N HIS A 26 4.49 0.70 3.18
CA HIS A 26 4.70 -0.22 4.28
C HIS A 26 5.16 0.55 5.50
N MET A 27 4.33 0.50 6.53
CA MET A 27 4.75 0.90 7.86
C MET A 27 5.70 -0.20 8.40
N PRO A 28 6.85 0.15 9.02
CA PRO A 28 7.71 -0.84 9.64
C PRO A 28 6.88 -1.68 10.60
N CYS A 29 7.08 -3.01 10.54
CA CYS A 29 6.19 -3.96 11.18
C CYS A 29 6.05 -3.64 12.68
N VAL A 30 4.90 -3.07 13.07
CA VAL A 30 4.54 -3.00 14.48
C VAL A 30 4.28 -4.45 14.88
N PRO A 31 5.01 -5.01 15.87
CA PRO A 31 4.80 -6.39 16.27
C PRO A 31 3.33 -6.57 16.63
N SER A 32 2.62 -7.41 15.87
CA SER A 32 1.34 -7.92 16.31
C SER A 32 1.57 -8.52 17.69
N ILE A 33 0.82 -8.07 18.70
CA ILE A 33 0.83 -8.66 20.04
C ILE A 33 0.24 -10.07 19.88
N ALA A 34 1.09 -11.01 19.46
CA ALA A 34 0.75 -12.40 19.32
C ALA A 34 0.64 -13.01 20.72
N HIS A 35 -0.53 -13.62 20.95
CA HIS A 35 -0.97 -14.33 22.14
C HIS A 35 0.15 -15.11 22.88
N SER A 36 0.76 -14.51 23.89
CA SER A 36 1.50 -15.22 24.93
C SER A 36 0.70 -15.18 26.24
N ARG A 37 0.48 -16.36 26.84
CA ARG A 37 -0.18 -16.53 28.14
C ARG A 37 0.55 -15.72 29.22
N THR A 38 -0.16 -14.79 29.86
CA THR A 38 0.34 -14.11 31.07
C THR A 38 0.00 -14.90 32.33
N SER A 39 0.96 -15.02 33.25
CA SER A 39 0.84 -15.64 34.57
C SER A 39 -0.03 -14.88 35.59
N LEU A 40 -0.82 -13.90 35.14
CA LEU A 40 -1.34 -12.82 36.00
C LEU A 40 -2.81 -12.96 36.44
N GLY A 41 -3.48 -14.08 36.17
CA GLY A 41 -4.82 -14.35 36.74
C GLY A 41 -5.96 -13.42 36.28
N LEU A 42 -5.72 -12.50 35.34
CA LEU A 42 -6.75 -11.74 34.62
C LEU A 42 -7.33 -12.59 33.48
N PRO A 43 -8.63 -12.44 33.12
CA PRO A 43 -9.18 -13.09 31.94
C PRO A 43 -8.35 -12.74 30.71
N LEU A 44 -7.92 -13.74 29.92
CA LEU A 44 -7.08 -13.54 28.73
C LEU A 44 -7.67 -12.51 27.75
N ALA A 45 -9.00 -12.42 27.69
CA ALA A 45 -9.74 -11.44 26.89
C ALA A 45 -9.59 -9.99 27.38
N GLU A 46 -9.54 -9.77 28.71
CA GLU A 46 -9.38 -8.45 29.32
C GLU A 46 -7.96 -7.90 29.08
N VAL A 47 -6.96 -8.78 29.20
CA VAL A 47 -5.55 -8.46 28.91
C VAL A 47 -5.37 -8.17 27.42
N ALA A 48 -5.96 -8.99 26.54
CA ALA A 48 -5.92 -8.77 25.10
C ALA A 48 -6.57 -7.43 24.70
N ARG A 49 -7.73 -7.10 25.28
CA ARG A 49 -8.41 -5.81 25.04
C ARG A 49 -7.55 -4.61 25.47
N HIS A 50 -7.01 -4.64 26.68
CA HIS A 50 -6.15 -3.54 27.17
C HIS A 50 -4.87 -3.38 26.33
N LEU A 51 -4.26 -4.49 25.90
CA LEU A 51 -3.09 -4.45 25.02
C LEU A 51 -3.45 -3.92 23.64
N GLN A 52 -4.62 -4.28 23.12
CA GLN A 52 -5.14 -3.77 21.85
C GLN A 52 -5.42 -2.26 21.92
N GLU A 53 -6.06 -1.77 22.99
CA GLU A 53 -6.32 -0.34 23.18
C GLU A 53 -5.02 0.46 23.29
N LYS A 54 -4.03 -0.06 24.00
CA LYS A 54 -2.70 0.55 24.05
C LYS A 54 -2.01 0.56 22.68
N ALA A 55 -2.07 -0.53 21.93
CA ALA A 55 -1.51 -0.58 20.58
C ALA A 55 -2.20 0.43 19.66
N ILE A 56 -3.54 0.50 19.71
CA ILE A 56 -4.34 1.47 18.98
C ILE A 56 -3.90 2.90 19.32
N SER A 57 -3.76 3.22 20.61
CA SER A 57 -3.36 4.57 21.04
C SER A 57 -1.98 5.00 20.52
N ILE A 58 -1.10 4.06 20.18
CA ILE A 58 0.23 4.37 19.62
C ILE A 58 0.06 4.90 18.19
N TRP A 59 -0.66 4.19 17.31
CA TRP A 59 -0.81 4.67 15.92
C TRP A 59 -1.84 5.79 15.75
N GLU A 60 -2.63 6.09 16.78
CA GLU A 60 -3.52 7.25 16.82
C GLU A 60 -2.86 8.51 17.39
N SER A 61 -1.60 8.40 17.84
CA SER A 61 -0.83 9.54 18.32
C SER A 61 -0.32 10.42 17.18
N GLU A 62 -0.15 11.71 17.47
CA GLU A 62 0.42 12.68 16.54
C GLU A 62 1.87 12.32 16.20
N ASN A 63 2.25 12.54 14.94
CA ASN A 63 3.51 12.20 14.30
C ASN A 63 3.80 10.70 14.15
N PHE A 64 2.89 9.80 14.56
CA PHE A 64 3.15 8.37 14.45
C PHE A 64 3.48 7.94 13.02
N PHE A 65 2.72 8.39 12.01
CA PHE A 65 2.95 7.99 10.62
C PHE A 65 4.08 8.79 9.98
N LEU A 66 4.23 10.06 10.35
CA LEU A 66 5.26 10.95 9.81
C LEU A 66 6.69 10.53 10.22
N ASP A 67 6.83 9.96 11.42
CA ASP A 67 8.13 9.57 11.99
C ASP A 67 8.55 8.14 11.62
N LEU A 68 7.77 7.43 10.80
CA LEU A 68 8.13 6.07 10.40
C LEU A 68 9.34 6.09 9.46
N GLU A 69 10.31 5.25 9.77
CA GLU A 69 11.46 5.05 8.90
C GLU A 69 11.05 4.21 7.68
N PRO A 70 11.44 4.61 6.46
CA PRO A 70 11.22 3.80 5.28
C PRO A 70 11.88 2.42 5.40
N LEU A 71 11.26 1.40 4.80
CA LEU A 71 11.91 0.11 4.67
C LEU A 71 13.22 0.22 3.86
N PRO A 72 14.26 -0.56 4.20
CA PRO A 72 15.51 -0.55 3.46
C PRO A 72 15.29 -0.76 1.95
N GLY A 73 15.79 0.17 1.14
CA GLY A 73 15.70 0.14 -0.33
C GLY A 73 14.35 0.56 -0.92
N ALA A 74 13.33 0.84 -0.11
CA ALA A 74 11.98 1.17 -0.59
C ALA A 74 11.96 2.48 -1.38
N VAL A 75 12.54 3.54 -0.81
CA VAL A 75 12.55 4.87 -1.43
C VAL A 75 13.32 4.83 -2.74
N GLU A 76 14.47 4.16 -2.77
CA GLU A 76 15.31 4.00 -3.96
C GLU A 76 14.60 3.17 -5.03
N ALA A 77 13.97 2.06 -4.67
CA ALA A 77 13.27 1.19 -5.61
C ALA A 77 12.08 1.90 -6.25
N VAL A 78 11.25 2.60 -5.46
CA VAL A 78 10.09 3.36 -5.96
C VAL A 78 10.53 4.50 -6.86
N LYS A 79 11.58 5.25 -6.49
CA LYS A 79 12.15 6.30 -7.35
C LYS A 79 12.70 5.72 -8.65
N GLN A 80 13.40 4.58 -8.61
CA GLN A 80 13.86 3.92 -9.84
C GLN A 80 12.69 3.46 -10.70
N MET A 81 11.64 2.91 -10.09
CA MET A 81 10.44 2.43 -10.76
C MET A 81 9.69 3.56 -11.47
N ALA A 82 9.52 4.71 -10.81
CA ALA A 82 8.87 5.88 -11.37
C ALA A 82 9.65 6.53 -12.54
N ASN A 83 10.96 6.24 -12.64
CA ASN A 83 11.80 6.69 -13.75
C ASN A 83 11.89 5.68 -14.91
N LEU A 84 11.21 4.52 -14.82
CA LEU A 84 11.17 3.57 -15.92
C LEU A 84 10.21 4.06 -17.01
N GLU A 85 10.60 3.88 -18.27
CA GLU A 85 9.70 4.14 -19.39
C GLU A 85 8.43 3.30 -19.28
N ASN A 86 7.31 3.90 -19.70
CA ASN A 86 6.00 3.24 -19.71
C ASN A 86 5.68 2.58 -18.35
N THR A 87 5.90 3.30 -17.26
CA THR A 87 5.65 2.82 -15.90
C THR A 87 5.07 3.94 -15.05
N ASP A 88 3.81 3.78 -14.65
CA ASP A 88 3.13 4.71 -13.74
C ASP A 88 3.10 4.10 -12.34
N VAL A 89 3.65 4.81 -11.36
CA VAL A 89 3.69 4.36 -9.96
C VAL A 89 2.75 5.22 -9.13
N PHE A 90 1.95 4.57 -8.29
CA PHE A 90 1.11 5.22 -7.29
C PHE A 90 1.33 4.59 -5.92
N ILE A 91 1.44 5.43 -4.89
CA ILE A 91 1.32 4.96 -3.50
C ILE A 91 -0.17 4.82 -3.22
N CYS A 92 -0.63 3.59 -2.99
CA CYS A 92 -2.02 3.28 -2.69
C CYS A 92 -2.13 2.76 -1.26
N THR A 93 -2.61 3.60 -0.35
CA THR A 93 -2.62 3.31 1.09
C THR A 93 -3.99 3.51 1.72
N SER A 94 -4.25 2.76 2.78
CA SER A 94 -5.50 2.85 3.54
C SER A 94 -5.31 3.73 4.79
N PRO A 95 -6.10 4.80 4.97
CA PRO A 95 -6.07 5.58 6.19
C PRO A 95 -6.72 4.81 7.35
N THR A 96 -6.26 5.06 8.59
CA THR A 96 -6.92 4.56 9.79
C THR A 96 -8.28 5.23 10.00
N LYS A 97 -9.21 4.54 10.66
CA LYS A 97 -10.54 5.10 11.00
C LYS A 97 -10.45 6.37 11.84
N MET A 98 -9.47 6.43 12.75
CA MET A 98 -9.09 7.66 13.40
C MET A 98 -8.25 8.49 12.44
N TYR A 99 -8.96 9.33 11.68
CA TYR A 99 -8.41 10.10 10.57
C TYR A 99 -7.71 11.39 11.00
N LYS A 100 -7.69 11.73 12.29
CA LYS A 100 -7.27 13.06 12.77
C LYS A 100 -5.88 13.46 12.28
N TYR A 101 -4.95 12.52 12.28
CA TYR A 101 -3.56 12.75 11.89
C TYR A 101 -3.14 11.95 10.65
N CYS A 102 -3.67 10.72 10.52
CA CYS A 102 -3.23 9.73 9.54
C CYS A 102 -3.18 10.22 8.07
N PRO A 103 -4.25 10.76 7.46
CA PRO A 103 -4.19 11.19 6.06
C PRO A 103 -3.14 12.27 5.81
N TYR A 104 -3.10 13.31 6.66
CA TYR A 104 -2.13 14.39 6.54
C TYR A 104 -0.68 13.88 6.66
N GLU A 105 -0.40 13.08 7.69
CA GLU A 105 0.94 12.58 7.93
C GLU A 105 1.44 11.66 6.82
N LYS A 106 0.56 10.89 6.17
CA LYS A 106 0.91 10.07 5.01
C LYS A 106 1.35 10.94 3.82
N TYR A 107 0.62 12.03 3.52
CA TYR A 107 1.04 12.99 2.50
C TYR A 107 2.39 13.65 2.85
N ALA A 108 2.55 14.10 4.09
CA ALA A 108 3.78 14.73 4.55
C ALA A 108 4.98 13.75 4.53
N TRP A 109 4.75 12.47 4.85
CA TRP A 109 5.75 11.42 4.76
C TRP A 109 6.18 11.18 3.31
N VAL A 110 5.23 11.13 2.37
CA VAL A 110 5.54 11.01 0.94
C VAL A 110 6.34 12.22 0.45
N GLU A 111 5.94 13.44 0.79
CA GLU A 111 6.68 14.65 0.42
C GLU A 111 8.12 14.62 0.99
N LYS A 112 8.27 14.23 2.26
CA LYS A 112 9.58 14.12 2.94
C LYS A 112 10.54 13.16 2.24
N HIS A 113 10.05 12.04 1.72
CA HIS A 113 10.90 10.98 1.17
C HIS A 113 11.00 10.97 -0.37
N PHE A 114 9.95 11.41 -1.06
CA PHE A 114 9.84 11.38 -2.53
C PHE A 114 9.83 12.77 -3.18
N GLY A 115 9.54 13.83 -2.43
CA GLY A 115 9.41 15.20 -2.94
C GLY A 115 7.96 15.56 -3.30
N SER A 116 7.70 16.85 -3.45
CA SER A 116 6.36 17.41 -3.71
C SER A 116 5.70 16.86 -4.97
N ASP A 117 6.48 16.58 -6.00
CA ASP A 117 5.96 16.10 -7.30
C ASP A 117 5.32 14.71 -7.18
N PHE A 118 5.70 13.93 -6.16
CA PHE A 118 5.14 12.60 -5.93
C PHE A 118 3.79 12.65 -5.20
N LEU A 119 3.34 13.82 -4.73
CA LEU A 119 2.03 13.98 -4.07
C LEU A 119 0.86 13.70 -5.02
N ASP A 120 1.04 13.97 -6.32
CA ASP A 120 0.04 13.67 -7.36
C ASP A 120 -0.12 12.15 -7.60
N HIS A 121 0.76 11.34 -7.02
CA HIS A 121 0.80 9.89 -7.15
C HIS A 121 0.26 9.15 -5.91
N ILE A 122 -0.45 9.85 -5.02
CA ILE A 122 -1.05 9.26 -3.81
C ILE A 122 -2.52 8.91 -4.04
N VAL A 123 -2.89 7.67 -3.69
CA VAL A 123 -4.27 7.19 -3.64
C VAL A 123 -4.58 6.77 -2.20
N LEU A 124 -5.39 7.56 -1.49
CA LEU A 124 -5.96 7.15 -0.20
C LEU A 124 -7.24 6.33 -0.45
N ALA A 125 -7.18 5.03 -0.20
CA ALA A 125 -8.30 4.12 -0.41
C ALA A 125 -8.43 3.11 0.74
N THR A 126 -9.60 3.09 1.40
CA THR A 126 -9.93 2.02 2.36
C THR A 126 -10.28 0.71 1.66
N ASP A 127 -10.68 0.79 0.39
CA ASP A 127 -10.94 -0.35 -0.48
C ASP A 127 -10.03 -0.22 -1.72
N LYS A 128 -9.00 -1.04 -1.79
CA LYS A 128 -8.04 -1.05 -2.90
C LYS A 128 -8.55 -1.83 -4.12
N THR A 129 -9.64 -2.60 -3.97
CA THR A 129 -10.19 -3.42 -5.06
C THR A 129 -10.80 -2.56 -6.17
N VAL A 130 -11.28 -1.36 -5.82
CA VAL A 130 -11.84 -0.40 -6.79
C VAL A 130 -10.79 0.44 -7.52
N VAL A 131 -9.51 0.31 -7.16
CA VAL A 131 -8.41 1.04 -7.81
C VAL A 131 -7.81 0.15 -8.89
N SER A 132 -7.92 0.56 -10.15
CA SER A 132 -7.42 -0.20 -11.29
C SER A 132 -5.92 0.01 -11.52
N ALA A 133 -5.19 -1.09 -11.65
CA ALA A 133 -3.76 -1.18 -11.97
C ALA A 133 -3.41 -2.58 -12.51
N ASP A 134 -2.16 -2.79 -12.93
CA ASP A 134 -1.64 -4.10 -13.35
C ASP A 134 -1.05 -4.90 -12.19
N LEU A 135 -0.47 -4.20 -11.21
CA LEU A 135 0.15 -4.78 -10.02
C LEU A 135 -0.25 -4.01 -8.75
N LEU A 136 -0.42 -4.75 -7.66
CA LEU A 136 -0.48 -4.22 -6.30
C LEU A 136 0.57 -4.93 -5.44
N ILE A 137 1.56 -4.18 -4.95
CA ILE A 137 2.59 -4.65 -4.01
C ILE A 137 2.15 -4.23 -2.59
N ASP A 138 1.77 -5.20 -1.77
CA ASP A 138 1.10 -4.97 -0.47
C ASP A 138 1.37 -6.14 0.49
N ASP A 139 1.57 -5.91 1.79
CA ASP A 139 1.83 -6.97 2.77
C ASP A 139 0.58 -7.65 3.31
N ARG A 140 -0.61 -7.09 3.08
CA ARG A 140 -1.85 -7.72 3.50
C ARG A 140 -2.09 -8.99 2.67
N PRO A 141 -2.18 -10.19 3.28
CA PRO A 141 -2.37 -11.43 2.54
C PRO A 141 -3.68 -11.49 1.76
N ASP A 142 -4.76 -11.03 2.38
CA ASP A 142 -6.11 -11.08 1.82
C ASP A 142 -6.67 -9.66 1.65
N ILE A 143 -6.66 -9.17 0.41
CA ILE A 143 -7.19 -7.86 0.03
C ILE A 143 -8.54 -8.08 -0.64
N THR A 144 -9.60 -7.70 0.06
CA THR A 144 -11.00 -7.86 -0.37
C THR A 144 -11.74 -6.53 -0.27
N GLY A 145 -12.82 -6.42 -1.04
CA GLY A 145 -13.58 -5.18 -1.15
C GLY A 145 -14.80 -5.33 -2.05
N ALA A 146 -15.25 -4.22 -2.61
CA ALA A 146 -16.45 -4.14 -3.44
C ALA A 146 -16.26 -4.77 -4.83
N GLU A 147 -15.05 -4.73 -5.40
CA GLU A 147 -14.76 -5.36 -6.69
C GLU A 147 -14.30 -6.82 -6.46
N PRO A 148 -15.10 -7.83 -6.88
CA PRO A 148 -14.76 -9.23 -6.69
C PRO A 148 -13.57 -9.71 -7.54
N ASN A 149 -13.27 -9.04 -8.65
CA ASN A 149 -12.14 -9.38 -9.53
C ASN A 149 -11.28 -8.12 -9.79
N PRO A 150 -10.43 -7.72 -8.83
CA PRO A 150 -9.54 -6.57 -9.01
C PRO A 150 -8.68 -6.74 -10.25
N SER A 151 -8.41 -5.64 -10.97
CA SER A 151 -7.65 -5.70 -12.23
C SER A 151 -6.18 -6.06 -12.04
N TRP A 152 -5.64 -5.77 -10.85
CA TRP A 152 -4.23 -5.96 -10.52
C TRP A 152 -3.94 -7.40 -10.12
N GLU A 153 -2.74 -7.86 -10.43
CA GLU A 153 -2.17 -9.01 -9.74
C GLU A 153 -1.58 -8.57 -8.39
N HIS A 154 -1.94 -9.28 -7.33
CA HIS A 154 -1.37 -9.10 -6.01
C HIS A 154 0.02 -9.72 -5.91
N ILE A 155 1.00 -8.91 -5.53
CA ILE A 155 2.34 -9.35 -5.14
C ILE A 155 2.46 -9.16 -3.64
N LEU A 156 2.44 -10.26 -2.89
CA LEU A 156 2.54 -10.20 -1.44
C LEU A 156 3.95 -9.72 -1.04
N PHE A 157 4.05 -8.53 -0.47
CA PHE A 157 5.32 -8.06 0.07
C PHE A 157 5.56 -8.70 1.44
N THR A 158 6.80 -9.11 1.73
CA THR A 158 7.07 -9.85 2.98
C THR A 158 7.19 -8.90 4.18
N ALA A 159 6.29 -9.08 5.14
CA ALA A 159 6.30 -8.39 6.44
C ALA A 159 6.32 -9.41 7.60
N CYS A 160 6.65 -8.95 8.81
CA CYS A 160 6.85 -9.86 9.95
C CYS A 160 5.63 -10.74 10.25
N HIS A 161 4.42 -10.23 10.00
CA HIS A 161 3.17 -10.92 10.27
C HIS A 161 2.74 -11.88 9.14
N ASN A 162 3.32 -11.84 7.94
CA ASN A 162 2.89 -12.66 6.80
C ASN A 162 3.94 -13.69 6.33
N ARG A 163 5.12 -13.76 6.97
CA ARG A 163 6.22 -14.68 6.60
C ARG A 163 5.81 -16.15 6.56
N HIS A 164 4.84 -16.54 7.38
CA HIS A 164 4.35 -17.91 7.50
C HIS A 164 3.23 -18.23 6.50
N VAL A 165 2.72 -17.23 5.79
CA VAL A 165 1.62 -17.40 4.82
C VAL A 165 2.18 -18.09 3.57
N GLN A 166 1.65 -19.29 3.30
CA GLN A 166 1.93 -20.04 2.08
C GLN A 166 1.00 -19.56 0.96
N LEU A 167 1.59 -19.09 -0.13
CA LEU A 167 0.84 -18.70 -1.32
C LEU A 167 0.52 -19.93 -2.17
N GLN A 168 -0.71 -20.01 -2.64
CA GLN A 168 -1.10 -20.99 -3.65
C GLN A 168 -0.70 -20.46 -5.03
N PRO A 169 -0.17 -21.29 -5.95
CA PRO A 169 0.05 -20.88 -7.33
C PRO A 169 -1.27 -20.35 -7.95
N PRO A 170 -1.23 -19.26 -8.72
CA PRO A 170 -0.04 -18.55 -9.24
C PRO A 170 0.50 -17.41 -8.35
N GLY A 171 0.12 -17.33 -7.06
CA GLY A 171 0.50 -16.23 -6.18
C GLY A 171 2.01 -15.99 -6.07
N ARG A 172 2.42 -14.72 -6.13
CA ARG A 172 3.81 -14.28 -6.08
C ARG A 172 4.11 -13.45 -4.83
N ARG A 173 5.38 -13.48 -4.42
CA ARG A 173 5.88 -12.77 -3.24
C ARG A 173 7.12 -11.97 -3.61
N LEU A 174 7.22 -10.75 -3.08
CA LEU A 174 8.44 -9.95 -3.05
C LEU A 174 8.98 -10.00 -1.62
N HIS A 175 10.19 -10.53 -1.41
CA HIS A 175 10.71 -10.69 -0.04
C HIS A 175 11.33 -9.41 0.52
N SER A 176 11.89 -8.59 -0.36
CA SER A 176 12.46 -7.30 0.01
C SER A 176 12.59 -6.41 -1.23
N TRP A 177 12.88 -5.12 -1.04
CA TRP A 177 13.21 -4.22 -2.16
C TRP A 177 14.60 -4.49 -2.78
N ALA A 178 15.41 -5.37 -2.18
CA ALA A 178 16.66 -5.85 -2.77
C ALA A 178 16.44 -7.00 -3.77
N ASP A 179 15.25 -7.61 -3.78
CA ASP A 179 14.87 -8.64 -4.73
C ASP A 179 14.61 -8.05 -6.13
N ASP A 180 14.48 -8.92 -7.13
CA ASP A 180 14.24 -8.53 -8.52
C ASP A 180 12.79 -8.12 -8.79
N TRP A 181 12.40 -6.96 -8.26
CA TRP A 181 11.10 -6.34 -8.54
C TRP A 181 10.93 -5.99 -10.03
N LYS A 182 12.03 -5.76 -10.77
CA LYS A 182 11.97 -5.45 -12.22
C LYS A 182 11.42 -6.63 -13.01
N ALA A 183 11.86 -7.86 -12.72
CA ALA A 183 11.32 -9.05 -13.36
C ALA A 183 9.81 -9.22 -13.13
N ILE A 184 9.29 -8.81 -11.96
CA ILE A 184 7.85 -8.81 -11.69
C ILE A 184 7.12 -7.82 -12.61
N LEU A 185 7.66 -6.60 -12.74
CA LEU A 185 7.09 -5.58 -13.63
C LEU A 185 7.15 -6.00 -15.09
N ASP A 186 8.30 -6.49 -15.55
CA ASP A 186 8.51 -6.86 -16.95
C ASP A 186 7.61 -8.03 -17.37
N SER A 187 7.21 -8.89 -16.42
CA SER A 187 6.23 -9.95 -16.68
C SER A 187 4.82 -9.44 -17.06
N LYS A 188 4.53 -8.15 -16.82
CA LYS A 188 3.26 -7.49 -17.18
C LYS A 188 3.35 -6.63 -18.41
N ARG A 189 4.56 -6.31 -18.89
CA ARG A 189 4.72 -5.48 -20.08
C ARG A 189 4.21 -6.21 -21.32
N PRO A 190 3.50 -5.52 -22.24
CA PRO A 190 3.22 -6.07 -23.56
C PRO A 190 4.54 -6.46 -24.25
N ARG A 191 4.55 -7.63 -24.91
CA ARG A 191 5.67 -8.08 -25.74
C ARG A 191 5.61 -7.50 -27.14
#